data_AF-A0A9D4CNU9-F1
#
_entry.id   AF-A0A9D4CNU9-F1
#
_cell.length_a   1.000
_cell.length_b   1.000
_cell.length_c   1.000
_cell.angle_alpha   90.00
_cell.angle_beta   90.00
_cell.angle_gamma   90.00
#
_symmetry.space_group_name_H-M   'P 1'
#
loop_
_entity.id
_entity.type
_entity.pdbx_description
1 polymer ?
#
loop_
_entity_poly.entity_id
_entity_poly.type
_entity_poly.pdbx_seq_one_letter_code
_entity_poly.pdbx_strand_id
1 'polypeptide(L)'
;MDIFRTAWPDLVVKFDVWHFMRRLAVGVTTDTHRLYAAFMGQLSAAIFCWDKSDLNLLNEAKRQQLIQANITDPSDSDVSVRLDRKELSLHCRRMTRSTEVIGERIQAVLELFGGDSGRDTMGVSLFHELIWELWKQQQKHVECLQDPKGVQLYTQTGTLKKGGVVLPVYRCARGSTSLESFHLHLQRFIPGKIYLCSFLCVLI
;
A
#
# COMPACT_ATOMS: atom_id res chain seq x y z
N MET A 1 -6.20 8.51 31.10
CA MET A 1 -7.59 8.38 30.59
C MET A 1 -7.55 8.61 29.10
N ASP A 2 -7.91 7.61 28.32
CA ASP A 2 -7.87 7.65 26.87
C ASP A 2 -9.19 8.27 26.36
N ILE A 3 -9.20 9.60 26.24
CA ILE A 3 -10.41 10.43 25.95
C ILE A 3 -11.18 9.87 24.75
N PHE A 4 -10.49 9.33 23.76
CA PHE A 4 -11.08 8.74 22.56
C PHE A 4 -11.92 7.51 22.84
N ARG A 5 -11.43 6.58 23.68
CA ARG A 5 -12.15 5.34 23.99
C ARG A 5 -13.42 5.59 24.79
N THR A 6 -13.46 6.67 25.58
CA THR A 6 -14.64 7.07 26.34
C THR A 6 -15.66 7.85 25.50
N ALA A 7 -15.22 8.73 24.60
CA ALA A 7 -16.12 9.55 23.80
C ALA A 7 -16.63 8.82 22.54
N TRP A 8 -15.82 7.95 21.96
CA TRP A 8 -16.14 7.19 20.75
C TRP A 8 -15.69 5.73 20.92
N PRO A 9 -16.47 4.90 21.64
CA PRO A 9 -16.10 3.52 21.95
C PRO A 9 -15.94 2.66 20.68
N ASP A 10 -16.59 3.04 19.59
CA ASP A 10 -16.55 2.33 18.30
C ASP A 10 -15.48 2.87 17.33
N LEU A 11 -14.71 3.90 17.72
CA LEU A 11 -13.69 4.50 16.85
C LEU A 11 -12.48 3.58 16.71
N VAL A 12 -12.17 3.16 15.47
CA VAL A 12 -11.01 2.32 15.17
C VAL A 12 -9.88 3.16 14.58
N VAL A 13 -8.89 3.49 15.40
CA VAL A 13 -7.70 4.22 14.93
C VAL A 13 -6.69 3.23 14.34
N LYS A 14 -6.51 3.24 13.02
CA LYS A 14 -5.43 2.50 12.34
C LYS A 14 -4.33 3.44 11.84
N PHE A 15 -3.15 2.86 11.68
CA PHE A 15 -1.98 3.59 11.23
C PHE A 15 -1.95 3.63 9.71
N ASP A 16 -1.71 4.81 9.14
CA ASP A 16 -1.69 4.97 7.69
C ASP A 16 -0.48 4.26 7.04
N VAL A 17 -0.75 3.54 5.96
CA VAL A 17 0.26 2.73 5.25
C VAL A 17 1.35 3.59 4.63
N TRP A 18 1.01 4.74 4.05
CA TRP A 18 2.00 5.63 3.46
C TRP A 18 2.91 6.23 4.53
N HIS A 19 2.34 6.67 5.65
CA HIS A 19 3.11 7.16 6.79
C HIS A 19 4.00 6.08 7.40
N PHE A 20 3.54 4.83 7.45
CA PHE A 20 4.38 3.71 7.85
C PHE A 20 5.58 3.52 6.95
N MET A 21 5.37 3.48 5.62
CA MET A 21 6.47 3.39 4.66
C MET A 21 7.42 4.58 4.80
N ARG A 22 6.89 5.79 5.01
CA ARG A 22 7.68 7.00 5.24
C ARG A 22 8.52 6.93 6.51
N ARG A 23 8.02 6.32 7.60
CA ARG A 23 8.80 6.11 8.83
C ARG A 23 10.00 5.19 8.59
N LEU A 24 9.85 4.14 7.78
CA LEU A 24 10.98 3.30 7.39
C LEU A 24 11.95 4.04 6.46
N ALA A 25 11.42 4.82 5.52
CA ALA A 25 12.23 5.63 4.61
C ALA A 25 13.07 6.72 5.31
N VAL A 26 12.85 7.04 6.59
CA VAL A 26 13.78 7.87 7.37
C VAL A 26 15.15 7.19 7.52
N GLY A 27 15.20 5.86 7.46
CA GLY A 27 16.45 5.09 7.46
C GLY A 27 17.15 5.04 6.10
N VAL A 28 16.61 5.67 5.06
CA VAL A 28 17.24 5.80 3.75
C VAL A 28 18.19 7.00 3.75
N THR A 29 19.31 6.90 3.03
CA THR A 29 20.32 7.96 2.90
C THR A 29 19.75 9.28 2.37
N THR A 30 18.94 9.20 1.31
CA THR A 30 18.24 10.35 0.72
C THR A 30 17.07 9.86 -0.15
N ASP A 31 15.98 10.62 -0.23
CA ASP A 31 14.85 10.34 -1.11
C ASP A 31 15.18 10.54 -2.60
N THR A 32 16.29 11.22 -2.90
CA THR A 32 16.86 11.34 -4.25
C THR A 32 17.72 10.14 -4.66
N HIS A 33 17.90 9.15 -3.76
CA HIS A 33 18.70 7.96 -4.06
C HIS A 33 18.07 7.18 -5.21
N ARG A 34 18.89 6.69 -6.16
CA ARG A 34 18.39 6.02 -7.38
C ARG A 34 17.51 4.81 -7.09
N LEU A 35 17.76 4.12 -5.98
CA LEU A 35 16.98 2.95 -5.54
C LEU A 35 15.76 3.30 -4.67
N TYR A 36 15.57 4.56 -4.26
CA TYR A 36 14.50 4.96 -3.35
C TYR A 36 13.11 4.58 -3.90
N ALA A 37 12.84 4.91 -5.17
CA ALA A 37 11.57 4.58 -5.80
C ALA A 37 11.32 3.06 -5.89
N ALA A 38 12.36 2.28 -6.17
CA ALA A 38 12.29 0.82 -6.22
C ALA A 38 11.99 0.24 -4.84
N PHE A 39 12.71 0.72 -3.81
CA PHE A 39 12.48 0.34 -2.42
C PHE A 39 11.06 0.65 -1.95
N MET A 40 10.58 1.88 -2.17
CA MET A 40 9.20 2.27 -1.84
C MET A 40 8.18 1.43 -2.60
N GLY A 41 8.45 1.09 -3.86
CA GLY A 41 7.65 0.15 -4.64
C GLY A 41 7.56 -1.24 -4.01
N GLN A 42 8.70 -1.79 -3.58
CA GLN A 42 8.78 -3.10 -2.93
C GLN A 42 8.15 -3.13 -1.53
N LEU A 43 8.29 -2.06 -0.74
CA LEU A 43 7.57 -1.91 0.52
C LEU A 43 6.05 -1.89 0.30
N SER A 44 5.56 -1.13 -0.69
CA SER A 44 4.13 -1.16 -1.03
C SER A 44 3.70 -2.54 -1.49
N ALA A 45 4.54 -3.26 -2.24
CA ALA A 45 4.25 -4.60 -2.72
C ALA A 45 4.31 -5.66 -1.62
N ALA A 46 5.07 -5.44 -0.54
CA ALA A 46 5.10 -6.28 0.66
C ALA A 46 3.79 -6.19 1.44
N ILE A 47 3.21 -4.98 1.50
CA ILE A 47 1.97 -4.70 2.26
C ILE A 47 0.72 -5.11 1.48
N PHE A 48 0.62 -4.71 0.21
CA PHE A 48 -0.59 -4.90 -0.59
C PHE A 48 -0.51 -6.07 -1.59
N CYS A 49 -1.60 -6.84 -1.66
CA CYS A 49 -1.89 -7.71 -2.78
C CYS A 49 -3.12 -7.20 -3.55
N TRP A 50 -3.30 -7.68 -4.77
CA TRP A 50 -4.54 -7.47 -5.50
C TRP A 50 -5.57 -8.52 -5.10
N ASP A 51 -6.85 -8.13 -5.11
CA ASP A 51 -7.96 -9.07 -4.94
C ASP A 51 -7.90 -10.14 -6.03
N LYS A 52 -7.96 -11.41 -5.61
CA LYS A 52 -7.78 -12.56 -6.52
C LYS A 52 -8.90 -12.65 -7.55
N SER A 53 -10.13 -12.33 -7.14
CA SER A 53 -11.29 -12.38 -8.03
C SER A 53 -11.22 -11.28 -9.08
N ASP A 54 -10.92 -10.05 -8.68
CA ASP A 54 -10.72 -8.95 -9.62
C ASP A 54 -9.55 -9.23 -10.60
N LEU A 55 -8.43 -9.79 -10.11
CA LEU A 55 -7.30 -10.18 -10.95
C LEU A 55 -7.68 -11.22 -11.98
N ASN A 56 -8.40 -12.28 -11.57
CA ASN A 56 -8.83 -13.34 -12.48
C ASN A 56 -9.74 -12.79 -13.58
N LEU A 57 -10.65 -11.89 -13.22
CA LEU A 57 -11.55 -11.25 -14.19
C LEU A 57 -10.78 -10.35 -15.18
N LEU A 58 -9.80 -9.59 -14.69
CA LEU A 58 -8.95 -8.76 -15.54
C LEU A 58 -8.06 -9.59 -16.47
N ASN A 59 -7.48 -10.68 -15.96
CA ASN A 59 -6.70 -11.62 -16.75
C ASN A 59 -7.54 -12.23 -17.88
N GLU A 60 -8.78 -12.62 -17.58
CA GLU A 60 -9.70 -13.14 -18.59
C GLU A 60 -10.05 -12.09 -19.65
N ALA A 61 -10.40 -10.87 -19.23
CA ALA A 61 -10.67 -9.76 -20.15
C ALA A 61 -9.47 -9.44 -21.06
N LYS A 62 -8.26 -9.50 -20.51
CA LYS A 62 -7.02 -9.31 -21.28
C LYS A 62 -6.79 -10.48 -22.24
N ARG A 63 -6.99 -11.73 -21.81
CA ARG A 63 -6.86 -12.92 -22.65
C ARG A 63 -7.78 -12.84 -23.88
N GLN A 64 -9.06 -12.52 -23.65
CA GLN A 64 -10.03 -12.34 -24.73
C GLN A 64 -9.67 -11.17 -25.67
N GLN A 65 -9.11 -10.08 -25.13
CA GLN A 65 -8.61 -8.98 -25.95
C GLN A 65 -7.47 -9.44 -26.88
N LEU A 66 -6.56 -10.29 -26.40
CA LEU A 66 -5.46 -10.82 -27.20
C LEU A 66 -5.96 -11.76 -28.31
N ILE A 67 -6.95 -12.61 -28.01
CA ILE A 67 -7.60 -13.48 -29.00
C ILE A 67 -8.26 -12.63 -30.09
N GLN A 68 -8.98 -11.57 -29.72
CA GLN A 68 -9.59 -10.61 -30.67
C GLN A 68 -8.55 -9.88 -31.52
N ALA A 69 -7.32 -9.75 -31.02
CA ALA A 69 -6.18 -9.18 -31.74
C ALA A 69 -5.40 -10.22 -32.57
N ASN A 70 -5.97 -11.42 -32.80
CA ASN A 70 -5.38 -12.53 -33.56
C ASN A 70 -4.14 -13.17 -32.92
N ILE A 71 -3.98 -13.07 -31.59
CA ILE A 71 -3.01 -13.88 -30.85
C ILE A 71 -3.69 -15.20 -30.48
N THR A 72 -3.27 -16.29 -31.12
CA THR A 72 -3.74 -17.65 -30.83
C THR A 72 -3.24 -18.15 -29.49
N ASP A 73 -4.15 -18.70 -28.69
CA ASP A 73 -3.89 -19.36 -27.39
C ASP A 73 -2.90 -18.62 -26.46
N PRO A 74 -3.22 -17.37 -26.04
CA PRO A 74 -2.33 -16.58 -25.21
C PRO A 74 -2.13 -17.21 -23.83
N SER A 75 -0.87 -17.46 -23.48
CA SER A 75 -0.48 -18.01 -22.18
C SER A 75 -0.70 -17.01 -21.04
N ASP A 76 -0.66 -17.47 -19.79
CA ASP A 76 -0.70 -16.58 -18.62
C ASP A 76 0.49 -15.61 -18.59
N SER A 77 1.65 -16.03 -19.11
CA SER A 77 2.81 -15.15 -19.26
C SER A 77 2.53 -14.03 -20.27
N ASP A 78 1.86 -14.34 -21.38
CA ASP A 78 1.49 -13.36 -22.41
C ASP A 78 0.53 -12.30 -21.89
N VAL A 79 -0.42 -12.73 -21.05
CA VAL A 79 -1.38 -11.85 -20.37
C VAL A 79 -0.66 -10.95 -19.38
N SER A 80 0.16 -11.52 -18.49
CA SER A 80 0.82 -10.78 -17.41
C SER A 80 1.81 -9.73 -17.92
N VAL A 81 2.60 -10.02 -18.96
CA VAL A 81 3.55 -9.05 -19.56
C VAL A 81 2.83 -7.88 -20.23
N ARG A 82 1.59 -8.08 -20.67
CA ARG A 82 0.77 -7.07 -21.36
C ARG A 82 -0.24 -6.37 -20.45
N LEU A 83 -0.24 -6.68 -19.16
CA LEU A 83 -1.01 -5.97 -18.15
C LEU A 83 -0.20 -4.82 -17.59
N ASP A 84 -0.75 -3.61 -17.68
CA ASP A 84 -0.10 -2.45 -17.09
C ASP A 84 -0.63 -2.16 -15.67
N ARG A 85 0.15 -1.37 -14.91
CA ARG A 85 -0.19 -0.99 -13.53
C ARG A 85 -1.43 -0.11 -13.44
N LYS A 86 -1.76 0.65 -14.50
CA LYS A 86 -2.93 1.51 -14.53
C LYS A 86 -4.20 0.66 -14.63
N GLU A 87 -4.21 -0.35 -15.49
CA GLU A 87 -5.30 -1.33 -15.61
C GLU A 87 -5.53 -2.06 -14.30
N LEU A 88 -4.46 -2.56 -13.68
CA LEU A 88 -4.55 -3.19 -12.36
C LEU A 88 -5.16 -2.22 -11.33
N SER A 89 -4.69 -0.98 -11.27
CA SER A 89 -5.22 0.01 -10.32
C SER A 89 -6.68 0.41 -10.58
N LEU A 90 -7.12 0.34 -11.83
CA LEU A 90 -8.46 0.76 -12.25
C LEU A 90 -9.50 -0.34 -11.98
N HIS A 91 -9.12 -1.60 -12.22
CA HIS A 91 -10.03 -2.74 -12.24
C HIS A 91 -9.88 -3.69 -11.06
N CYS A 92 -8.79 -3.62 -10.30
CA CYS A 92 -8.55 -4.52 -9.18
C CYS A 92 -8.45 -3.76 -7.87
N ARG A 93 -9.18 -4.22 -6.86
CA ARG A 93 -9.02 -3.75 -5.49
C ARG A 93 -7.68 -4.22 -4.95
N ARG A 94 -7.02 -3.40 -4.14
CA ARG A 94 -5.88 -3.85 -3.33
C ARG A 94 -6.36 -4.19 -1.93
N MET A 95 -5.85 -5.25 -1.36
CA MET A 95 -6.06 -5.61 0.04
C MET A 95 -4.72 -5.69 0.75
N THR A 96 -4.73 -5.49 2.06
CA THR A 96 -3.56 -5.76 2.89
C THR A 96 -3.42 -7.27 3.08
N ARG A 97 -2.19 -7.80 3.01
CA ARG A 97 -1.90 -9.20 3.38
C ARG A 97 -2.06 -9.39 4.89
N SER A 98 -2.00 -10.62 5.40
CA SER A 98 -2.02 -10.85 6.85
C SER A 98 -0.81 -10.21 7.55
N THR A 99 -0.95 -9.91 8.84
CA THR A 99 0.09 -9.25 9.65
C THR A 99 1.43 -9.99 9.57
N GLU A 100 1.39 -11.32 9.66
CA GLU A 100 2.58 -12.19 9.63
C GLU A 100 3.29 -12.05 8.28
N VAL A 101 2.54 -12.18 7.18
CA VAL A 101 3.09 -12.10 5.82
C VAL A 101 3.62 -10.70 5.52
N ILE A 102 2.98 -9.64 6.02
CA ILE A 102 3.49 -8.27 5.87
C ILE A 102 4.84 -8.15 6.60
N GLY A 103 4.93 -8.62 7.85
CA GLY A 103 6.15 -8.56 8.64
C GLY A 103 7.33 -9.27 7.97
N GLU A 104 7.12 -10.52 7.54
CA GLU A 104 8.11 -11.33 6.81
C GLU A 104 8.57 -10.65 5.52
N ARG A 105 7.63 -10.12 4.73
CA ARG A 105 7.96 -9.48 3.45
C ARG A 105 8.68 -8.16 3.62
N ILE A 106 8.33 -7.36 4.64
CA ILE A 106 9.08 -6.13 4.92
C ILE A 106 10.50 -6.47 5.36
N GLN A 107 10.68 -7.44 6.25
CA GLN A 107 12.01 -7.92 6.64
C GLN A 107 12.83 -8.33 5.42
N ALA A 108 12.26 -9.15 4.53
CA ALA A 108 12.94 -9.58 3.30
C ALA A 108 13.31 -8.42 2.37
N VAL A 109 12.45 -7.39 2.27
CA VAL A 109 12.76 -6.18 1.50
C VAL A 109 13.92 -5.41 2.14
N LEU A 110 13.93 -5.27 3.47
CA LEU A 110 15.01 -4.59 4.18
C LEU A 110 16.34 -5.34 4.07
N GLU A 111 16.33 -6.67 4.12
CA GLU A 111 17.52 -7.50 3.90
C GLU A 111 18.05 -7.38 2.48
N LEU A 112 17.16 -7.43 1.48
CA LEU A 112 17.53 -7.28 0.07
C LEU A 112 18.24 -5.95 -0.19
N PHE A 113 17.66 -4.84 0.28
CA PHE A 113 18.23 -3.50 0.11
C PHE A 113 19.29 -3.14 1.17
N GLY A 114 19.49 -3.98 2.18
CA GLY A 114 20.60 -3.86 3.13
C GLY A 114 21.88 -4.52 2.62
N GLY A 115 21.76 -5.44 1.66
CA GLY A 115 22.89 -6.09 0.98
C GLY A 115 23.36 -5.34 -0.28
N ASP A 116 24.05 -6.06 -1.17
CA ASP A 116 24.65 -5.48 -2.37
C ASP A 116 23.62 -4.92 -3.37
N SER A 117 22.41 -5.48 -3.39
CA SER A 117 21.30 -4.95 -4.21
C SER A 117 20.81 -3.57 -3.73
N GLY A 118 21.21 -3.16 -2.52
CA GLY A 118 20.97 -1.86 -1.94
C GLY A 118 21.99 -0.78 -2.30
N ARG A 119 23.02 -1.12 -3.08
CA ARG A 119 24.07 -0.18 -3.46
C ARG A 119 23.83 0.35 -4.87
N ASP A 120 24.04 1.63 -5.08
CA ASP A 120 23.99 2.22 -6.42
C ASP A 120 25.25 1.88 -7.24
N THR A 121 25.30 2.37 -8.48
CA THR A 121 26.44 2.15 -9.38
C THR A 121 27.77 2.72 -8.87
N MET A 122 27.73 3.61 -7.88
CA MET A 122 28.90 4.21 -7.23
C MET A 122 29.21 3.55 -5.88
N GLY A 123 28.47 2.49 -5.51
CA GLY A 123 28.64 1.77 -4.25
C GLY A 123 27.97 2.43 -3.03
N VAL A 124 27.23 3.53 -3.24
CA VAL A 124 26.53 4.24 -2.17
C VAL A 124 25.37 3.39 -1.68
N SER A 125 25.32 3.16 -0.37
CA SER A 125 24.24 2.40 0.28
C SER A 125 22.94 3.19 0.27
N LEU A 126 21.83 2.54 -0.08
CA LEU A 126 20.50 3.08 0.08
C LEU A 126 20.18 3.35 1.56
N PHE A 127 20.62 2.48 2.47
CA PHE A 127 20.30 2.58 3.89
C PHE A 127 21.43 3.16 4.74
N HIS A 128 21.01 3.92 5.75
CA HIS A 128 21.76 4.18 6.97
C HIS A 128 21.55 3.05 7.98
N GLU A 129 22.48 2.88 8.93
CA GLU A 129 22.39 1.85 9.98
C GLU A 129 21.11 1.95 10.82
N LEU A 130 20.53 3.16 10.93
CA LEU A 130 19.28 3.45 11.63
C LEU A 130 18.08 2.63 11.12
N ILE A 131 18.10 2.13 9.87
CA ILE A 131 16.98 1.39 9.29
C ILE A 131 16.56 0.18 10.14
N TRP A 132 17.53 -0.50 10.76
CA TRP A 132 17.28 -1.71 11.55
C TRP A 132 16.61 -1.41 12.88
N GLU A 133 17.01 -0.32 13.53
CA GLU A 133 16.37 0.14 14.76
C GLU A 133 14.96 0.68 14.46
N LEU A 134 14.79 1.43 13.36
CA LEU A 134 13.46 1.86 12.91
C LEU A 134 12.55 0.66 12.66
N TRP A 135 13.04 -0.36 11.97
CA TRP A 135 12.25 -1.55 11.70
C TRP A 135 11.86 -2.28 12.99
N LYS A 136 12.79 -2.51 13.90
CA LYS A 136 12.52 -3.10 15.23
C LYS A 136 11.41 -2.35 15.96
N GLN A 137 11.40 -1.02 15.89
CA GLN A 137 10.35 -0.19 16.51
C GLN A 137 9.02 -0.25 15.74
N GLN A 138 9.04 -0.36 14.42
CA GLN A 138 7.84 -0.38 13.59
C GLN A 138 7.14 -1.74 13.53
N GLN A 139 7.79 -2.84 13.90
CA GLN A 139 7.17 -4.19 13.88
C GLN A 139 5.84 -4.26 14.64
N LYS A 140 5.74 -3.59 15.79
CA LYS A 140 4.49 -3.50 16.59
C LYS A 140 3.33 -2.82 15.85
N HIS A 141 3.61 -2.06 14.79
CA HIS A 141 2.60 -1.35 14.00
C HIS A 141 2.21 -2.10 12.73
N VAL A 142 2.78 -3.28 12.45
CA VAL A 142 2.41 -4.08 11.26
C VAL A 142 0.94 -4.50 11.33
N GLU A 143 0.42 -4.82 12.52
CA GLU A 143 -1.01 -5.12 12.73
C GLU A 143 -1.93 -3.91 12.45
N CYS A 144 -1.39 -2.69 12.57
CA CYS A 144 -2.11 -1.47 12.31
C CYS A 144 -2.33 -1.25 10.81
N LEU A 145 -1.57 -1.95 9.95
CA LEU A 145 -1.69 -1.84 8.49
C LEU A 145 -2.82 -2.67 7.91
N GLN A 146 -3.43 -3.57 8.69
CA GLN A 146 -4.55 -4.41 8.23
C GLN A 146 -5.77 -3.55 7.89
N ASP A 147 -6.41 -3.88 6.76
CA ASP A 147 -7.70 -3.33 6.40
C ASP A 147 -8.74 -3.62 7.51
N PRO A 148 -9.51 -2.61 7.95
CA PRO A 148 -10.53 -2.81 8.96
C PRO A 148 -11.66 -3.71 8.43
N LYS A 149 -12.10 -4.67 9.25
CA LYS A 149 -13.18 -5.59 8.91
C LYS A 149 -14.49 -4.82 8.73
N GLY A 150 -15.24 -5.15 7.67
CA GLY A 150 -16.56 -4.57 7.41
C GLY A 150 -16.55 -3.15 6.84
N VAL A 151 -15.37 -2.56 6.62
CA VAL A 151 -15.25 -1.22 6.03
C VAL A 151 -15.09 -1.31 4.52
N GLN A 152 -15.94 -0.59 3.78
CA GLN A 152 -15.85 -0.52 2.34
C GLN A 152 -14.77 0.47 1.88
N LEU A 153 -13.59 -0.05 1.56
CA LEU A 153 -12.46 0.77 1.09
C LEU A 153 -12.48 1.09 -0.41
N TYR A 154 -13.30 0.38 -1.18
CA TYR A 154 -13.42 0.54 -2.63
C TYR A 154 -14.87 0.71 -3.03
N THR A 155 -15.13 1.77 -3.79
CA THR A 155 -16.45 2.05 -4.38
C THR A 155 -16.37 1.82 -5.87
N GLN A 156 -17.26 0.99 -6.42
CA GLN A 156 -17.38 0.85 -7.87
C GLN A 156 -18.05 2.11 -8.44
N THR A 157 -17.35 2.82 -9.31
CA THR A 157 -17.83 4.06 -9.94
C THR A 157 -18.35 3.86 -11.36
N GLY A 158 -18.15 2.68 -11.93
CA GLY A 158 -18.63 2.35 -13.27
C GLY A 158 -18.14 0.99 -13.74
N THR A 159 -18.28 0.75 -15.04
CA THR A 159 -17.80 -0.46 -15.71
C THR A 159 -17.22 -0.13 -17.08
N LEU A 160 -16.23 -0.90 -17.53
CA LEU A 160 -15.67 -0.81 -18.88
C LEU A 160 -15.67 -2.19 -19.54
N LYS A 161 -15.94 -2.25 -20.85
CA LYS A 161 -15.91 -3.50 -21.61
C LYS A 161 -14.54 -3.68 -22.26
N LYS A 162 -13.91 -4.84 -22.07
CA LYS A 162 -12.58 -5.18 -22.59
C LYS A 162 -12.56 -6.65 -22.99
N GLY A 163 -12.16 -6.95 -24.23
CA GLY A 163 -12.16 -8.33 -24.73
C GLY A 163 -13.55 -8.98 -24.65
N GLY A 164 -14.63 -8.20 -24.79
CA GLY A 164 -16.00 -8.71 -24.56
C GLY A 164 -16.43 -8.85 -23.09
N VAL A 165 -15.50 -8.82 -22.14
CA VAL A 165 -15.75 -8.95 -20.70
C VAL A 165 -16.02 -7.57 -20.07
N VAL A 166 -16.97 -7.50 -19.13
CA VAL A 166 -17.28 -6.28 -18.38
C VAL A 166 -16.43 -6.23 -17.11
N LEU A 167 -15.63 -5.18 -16.96
CA LEU A 167 -14.75 -4.93 -15.83
C LEU A 167 -15.29 -3.80 -14.95
N PRO A 168 -15.28 -3.95 -13.62
CA PRO A 168 -15.59 -2.84 -12.72
C PRO A 168 -14.51 -1.76 -12.79
N VAL A 169 -14.90 -0.51 -12.54
CA VAL A 169 -13.97 0.60 -12.29
C VAL A 169 -14.13 1.00 -10.83
N TYR A 170 -13.03 0.97 -10.08
CA TYR A 170 -13.05 1.28 -8.66
C TYR A 170 -12.40 2.63 -8.34
N ARG A 171 -12.97 3.32 -7.35
CA ARG A 171 -12.33 4.41 -6.62
C ARG A 171 -11.94 3.91 -5.23
N CYS A 172 -10.67 4.08 -4.89
CA CYS A 172 -10.13 3.77 -3.57
C CYS A 172 -10.42 4.91 -2.60
N ALA A 173 -10.94 4.60 -1.41
CA ALA A 173 -11.10 5.54 -0.31
C ALA A 173 -9.81 5.73 0.49
N ARG A 174 -8.85 4.81 0.42
CA ARG A 174 -7.55 4.95 1.11
C ARG A 174 -6.79 6.17 0.58
N GLY A 175 -6.31 7.02 1.49
CA GLY A 175 -5.44 8.15 1.15
C GLY A 175 -6.10 9.20 0.26
N SER A 176 -7.42 9.41 0.35
CA SER A 176 -8.05 10.52 -0.34
C SER A 176 -7.63 11.85 0.31
N THR A 177 -7.43 12.88 -0.51
CA THR A 177 -7.12 14.25 -0.05
C THR A 177 -8.17 14.81 0.92
N SER A 178 -9.41 14.31 0.85
CA SER A 178 -10.48 14.64 1.80
C SER A 178 -10.22 14.12 3.21
N LEU A 179 -9.55 12.98 3.35
CA LEU A 179 -9.16 12.42 4.65
C LEU A 179 -7.90 13.10 5.17
N GLU A 180 -6.99 13.48 4.28
CA GLU A 180 -5.80 14.27 4.63
C GLU A 180 -6.18 15.66 5.18
N SER A 181 -7.17 16.34 4.58
CA SER A 181 -7.65 17.62 5.08
C SER A 181 -8.41 17.49 6.40
N PHE A 182 -9.10 16.38 6.65
CA PHE A 182 -9.73 16.10 7.95
C PHE A 182 -8.69 15.95 9.07
N HIS A 183 -7.49 15.42 8.79
CA HIS A 183 -6.41 15.36 9.79
C HIS A 183 -6.04 16.74 10.37
N LEU A 184 -6.05 17.80 9.55
CA LEU A 184 -5.80 19.17 10.00
C LEU A 184 -6.87 19.68 10.98
N HIS A 185 -8.09 19.13 10.89
CA HIS A 185 -9.21 19.51 11.75
C HIS A 185 -9.27 18.67 13.03
N LEU A 186 -8.77 17.43 13.02
CA LEU A 186 -8.70 16.57 14.21
C LEU A 186 -7.97 17.26 15.38
N GLN A 187 -6.88 17.98 15.11
CA GLN A 187 -6.16 18.76 16.12
C GLN A 187 -7.06 19.77 16.87
N ARG A 188 -8.13 20.26 16.22
CA ARG A 188 -9.07 21.23 16.81
C ARG A 188 -10.23 20.55 17.56
N PHE A 189 -10.55 19.30 17.23
CA PHE A 189 -11.63 18.53 17.88
C PHE A 189 -11.19 17.84 19.18
N ILE A 190 -9.88 17.66 19.37
CA ILE A 190 -9.31 16.96 20.52
C ILE A 190 -8.81 18.00 21.53
N PRO A 191 -9.50 18.25 22.65
CA PRO A 191 -8.99 19.12 23.70
C PRO A 191 -7.82 18.43 24.43
N GLY A 192 -6.61 18.58 23.90
CA GLY A 192 -5.38 18.09 24.52
C GLY A 192 -4.57 19.23 25.15
N LYS A 193 -4.14 19.08 26.41
CA LYS A 193 -3.00 19.86 26.93
C LYS A 193 -1.76 19.46 26.14
N ILE A 194 -1.04 20.45 25.63
CA ILE A 194 0.17 20.30 24.82
C ILE A 194 1.21 19.47 25.60
N TYR A 195 1.27 18.18 25.30
CA TYR A 195 2.45 17.37 25.49
C TYR A 195 2.92 16.99 24.10
N LEU A 196 4.22 17.18 23.82
CA LEU A 196 4.86 16.85 22.55
C LEU A 196 4.65 15.36 22.21
N CYS A 197 3.54 15.04 21.55
CA CYS A 197 3.30 13.76 20.94
C CYS A 197 2.86 14.04 19.50
N SER A 198 3.85 14.23 18.64
CA SER A 198 3.66 14.24 17.20
C SER A 198 3.11 12.86 16.80
N PHE A 199 2.09 12.85 15.94
CA PHE A 199 1.51 11.68 15.27
C PHE A 199 0.40 10.92 16.00
N LEU A 200 -0.74 11.59 16.21
CA LEU A 200 -2.04 10.92 16.08
C LEU A 200 -2.36 10.81 14.58
N CYS A 201 -2.51 9.61 14.04
CA CYS A 201 -3.03 9.41 12.69
C CYS A 201 -4.20 8.42 12.79
N VAL A 202 -5.40 8.91 12.45
CA VAL A 202 -6.69 8.22 12.50
C VAL A 202 -7.18 8.04 11.09
N LEU A 203 -7.48 6.80 10.70
CA LEU A 203 -8.33 6.38 9.58
C LEU A 203 -8.65 4.91 9.87
N ILE A 204 -9.85 4.40 10.11
CA ILE A 204 -11.25 4.75 9.78
C ILE A 204 -12.10 4.46 11.01
#